data_AF-A0A8G0L464-F1
#
_entry.id   AF-A0A8G0L464-F1
#
_cell.length_a   1.000
_cell.length_b   1.000
_cell.length_c   1.000
_cell.angle_alpha   90.00
_cell.angle_beta   90.00
_cell.angle_gamma   90.00
#
_symmetry.space_group_name_H-M   'P 1'
#
loop_
_entity.id
_entity.type
_entity.pdbx_description
1 polymer ?
#
loop_
_entity_poly.entity_id
_entity_poly.type
_entity_poly.pdbx_seq_one_letter_code
_entity_poly.pdbx_strand_id
1 'polypeptide(L)'
;MAFRRLPPTCVLEVERKFRSFAVPKLTRCGGIPHFKSLQKLPIQTIRDSYYDKSNLLSSAGAWIRKRDGQWEAKIRKGGSFTNSRFEELNNVDDISAYIKRTTAIDDTAARNFGLDLIAVFCTTRESWIADDEFHIVLDTMDFGHQVGEVELQKSLAGESTDQQKQDEMRAMDERVAAFMKTYAWAFSAGQPKGKLTAYFERQRRDSA
;
A
#
# COMPACT_ATOMS: atom_id res chain seq x y z
N MET A 1 -19.05 -21.42 -24.96
CA MET A 1 -18.17 -20.26 -25.25
C MET A 1 -17.13 -20.19 -24.14
N ALA A 2 -15.85 -20.38 -24.45
CA ALA A 2 -14.79 -20.30 -23.46
C ALA A 2 -14.56 -18.83 -23.09
N PHE A 3 -14.81 -18.45 -21.84
CA PHE A 3 -14.40 -17.15 -21.32
C PHE A 3 -12.87 -17.10 -21.40
N ARG A 4 -12.32 -16.27 -22.30
CA ARG A 4 -10.90 -15.93 -22.26
C ARG A 4 -10.64 -15.27 -20.90
N ARG A 5 -10.03 -15.99 -19.97
CA ARG A 5 -9.49 -15.39 -18.73
C ARG A 5 -8.53 -14.29 -19.18
N LEU A 6 -8.81 -13.05 -18.77
CA LEU A 6 -7.81 -11.99 -18.87
C LEU A 6 -6.56 -12.47 -18.11
N PRO A 7 -5.35 -12.28 -18.68
CA PRO A 7 -4.14 -12.68 -18.00
C PRO A 7 -4.11 -12.01 -16.61
N PRO A 8 -3.69 -12.73 -15.56
CA PRO A 8 -3.61 -12.15 -14.23
C PRO A 8 -2.70 -10.92 -14.29
N THR A 9 -3.26 -9.76 -13.93
CA THR A 9 -2.52 -8.52 -13.82
C THR A 9 -2.06 -8.38 -12.38
N CYS A 10 -0.75 -8.36 -12.18
CA CYS A 10 -0.14 -8.06 -10.89
C CYS A 10 0.34 -6.61 -10.93
N VAL A 11 0.13 -5.88 -9.82
CA VAL A 11 0.72 -4.55 -9.62
C VAL A 11 1.95 -4.70 -8.73
N LEU A 12 3.11 -4.30 -9.24
CA LEU A 12 4.28 -4.07 -8.41
C LEU A 12 4.17 -2.67 -7.82
N GLU A 13 4.41 -2.56 -6.52
CA GLU A 13 4.43 -1.28 -5.83
C GLU A 13 5.70 -1.16 -5.00
N VAL A 14 6.34 0.01 -5.09
CA VAL A 14 7.42 0.39 -4.20
C VAL A 14 7.06 1.69 -3.53
N GLU A 15 7.12 1.69 -2.21
CA GLU A 15 6.69 2.81 -1.40
C GLU A 15 7.76 3.24 -0.39
N ARG A 16 7.73 4.54 -0.07
CA ARG A 16 8.51 5.15 0.99
C ARG A 16 7.60 5.95 1.91
N LYS A 17 7.53 5.55 3.17
CA LYS A 17 6.71 6.24 4.17
C LYS A 17 7.41 7.49 4.70
N PHE A 18 6.63 8.52 4.97
CA PHE A 18 7.02 9.71 5.72
C PHE A 18 5.94 10.07 6.74
N ARG A 19 6.29 10.86 7.76
CA ARG A 19 5.36 11.17 8.85
C ARG A 19 4.28 12.16 8.41
N SER A 20 4.68 13.29 7.85
CA SER A 20 3.82 14.35 7.34
C SER A 20 4.56 15.18 6.30
N PHE A 21 3.88 16.10 5.63
CA PHE A 21 4.59 17.11 4.85
C PHE A 21 5.43 18.01 5.76
N ALA A 22 6.58 18.45 5.26
CA ALA A 22 7.40 19.49 5.88
C ALA A 22 6.90 20.92 5.55
N VAL A 23 5.93 21.01 4.65
CA VAL A 23 5.29 22.25 4.20
C VAL A 23 3.79 22.23 4.53
N PRO A 24 3.15 23.39 4.77
CA PRO A 24 1.70 23.44 5.04
C PRO A 24 0.84 22.96 3.88
N LYS A 25 1.31 23.19 2.65
CA LYS A 25 0.62 22.76 1.43
C LYS A 25 1.64 22.34 0.39
N LEU A 26 1.44 21.16 -0.18
CA LEU A 26 2.25 20.68 -1.29
C LEU A 26 1.88 21.45 -2.56
N THR A 27 2.86 22.14 -3.15
CA THR A 27 2.71 22.90 -4.39
C THR A 27 3.91 22.62 -5.30
N ARG A 28 3.72 22.78 -6.62
CA ARG A 28 4.77 22.51 -7.62
C ARG A 28 6.07 23.26 -7.32
N CYS A 29 5.94 24.51 -6.89
CA CYS A 29 7.07 25.42 -6.62
C CYS A 29 7.36 25.62 -5.12
N GLY A 30 6.91 24.69 -4.25
CA GLY A 30 6.97 24.86 -2.80
C GLY A 30 8.38 24.83 -2.19
N GLY A 31 9.37 24.31 -2.92
CA GLY A 31 10.78 24.33 -2.53
C GLY A 31 11.71 24.15 -3.73
N ILE A 32 13.01 24.12 -3.49
CA ILE A 32 14.05 24.04 -4.52
C ILE A 32 14.81 22.70 -4.37
N PRO A 33 14.95 21.89 -5.43
CA PRO A 33 14.35 22.07 -6.76
C PRO A 33 12.81 21.93 -6.73
N HIS A 34 12.14 22.58 -7.68
CA HIS A 34 10.69 22.44 -7.89
C HIS A 34 10.37 21.06 -8.47
N PHE A 35 9.19 20.52 -8.15
CA PHE A 35 8.66 19.38 -8.91
C PHE A 35 8.54 19.78 -10.39
N LYS A 36 8.85 18.85 -11.30
CA LYS A 36 8.69 19.05 -12.75
C LYS A 36 7.22 19.27 -13.07
N SER A 37 6.37 18.42 -12.52
CA SER A 37 4.91 18.52 -12.56
C SER A 37 4.33 18.15 -11.20
N LEU A 38 3.15 18.69 -10.88
CA LEU A 38 2.41 18.30 -9.69
C LEU A 38 0.91 18.47 -9.95
N GLN A 39 0.20 17.35 -10.01
CA GLN A 39 -1.24 17.31 -10.18
C GLN A 39 -1.89 16.81 -8.90
N LYS A 40 -2.72 17.64 -8.25
CA LYS A 40 -3.56 17.17 -7.14
C LYS A 40 -4.73 16.35 -7.71
N LEU A 41 -4.96 15.18 -7.13
CA LEU A 41 -6.09 14.31 -7.44
C LEU A 41 -7.28 14.61 -6.50
N PRO A 42 -8.50 14.19 -6.85
CA PRO A 42 -9.65 14.28 -5.95
C PRO A 42 -9.37 13.57 -4.62
N ILE A 43 -9.86 14.16 -3.53
CA ILE A 43 -9.81 13.54 -2.20
C ILE A 43 -10.70 12.30 -2.21
N GLN A 44 -10.21 11.21 -1.64
CA GLN A 44 -10.94 9.95 -1.54
C GLN A 44 -11.21 9.62 -0.07
N THR A 45 -12.35 8.98 0.19
CA THR A 45 -12.62 8.33 1.47
C THR A 45 -12.69 6.84 1.20
N ILE A 46 -11.79 6.09 1.83
CA ILE A 46 -11.60 4.67 1.60
C ILE A 46 -11.95 3.93 2.89
N ARG A 47 -12.84 2.95 2.83
CA ARG A 47 -13.13 2.08 3.96
C ARG A 47 -12.38 0.76 3.79
N ASP A 48 -11.42 0.52 4.68
CA ASP A 48 -10.64 -0.71 4.72
C ASP A 48 -11.10 -1.60 5.89
N SER A 49 -11.35 -2.88 5.58
CA SER A 49 -11.52 -3.96 6.56
C SER A 49 -10.40 -4.98 6.39
N TYR A 50 -9.57 -5.17 7.39
CA TYR A 50 -8.43 -6.09 7.35
C TYR A 50 -8.74 -7.43 8.00
N TYR A 51 -8.22 -8.49 7.40
CA TYR A 51 -8.47 -9.88 7.79
C TYR A 51 -7.14 -10.62 7.97
N ASP A 52 -7.08 -11.47 8.99
CA ASP A 52 -5.92 -12.33 9.25
C ASP A 52 -6.39 -13.60 9.98
N LYS A 53 -5.49 -14.58 10.14
CA LYS A 53 -5.67 -15.72 11.01
C LYS A 53 -4.54 -15.77 12.02
N SER A 54 -4.81 -15.36 13.26
CA SER A 54 -3.84 -15.43 14.37
C SER A 54 -2.45 -14.87 13.99
N ASN A 55 -2.42 -13.77 13.23
CA ASN A 55 -1.22 -13.11 12.69
C ASN A 55 -0.39 -13.95 11.68
N LEU A 56 -0.89 -15.08 11.18
CA LEU A 56 -0.15 -15.91 10.22
C LEU A 56 0.16 -15.15 8.92
N LEU A 57 -0.82 -14.40 8.39
CA LEU A 57 -0.64 -13.66 7.14
C LEU A 57 0.22 -12.43 7.36
N SER A 58 -0.07 -11.61 8.37
CA SER A 58 0.74 -10.43 8.67
C SER A 58 2.19 -10.77 9.02
N SER A 59 2.44 -11.87 9.73
CA SER A 59 3.81 -12.34 10.02
C SER A 59 4.54 -12.84 8.77
N ALA A 60 3.79 -13.39 7.80
CA ALA A 60 4.31 -13.72 6.47
C ALA A 60 4.47 -12.48 5.55
N GLY A 61 4.15 -11.27 6.04
CA GLY A 61 4.21 -10.06 5.25
C GLY A 61 3.07 -9.95 4.23
N ALA A 62 1.89 -10.47 4.53
CA ALA A 62 0.70 -10.33 3.71
C ALA A 62 -0.41 -9.60 4.47
N TRP A 63 -1.05 -8.65 3.79
CA TRP A 63 -2.21 -7.94 4.32
C TRP A 63 -3.39 -8.18 3.40
N ILE A 64 -4.36 -8.94 3.88
CA ILE A 64 -5.63 -9.20 3.19
C ILE A 64 -6.64 -8.17 3.65
N ARG A 65 -7.24 -7.44 2.72
CA ARG A 65 -8.22 -6.40 3.03
C ARG A 65 -9.40 -6.42 2.08
N LYS A 66 -10.55 -5.96 2.56
CA LYS A 66 -11.62 -5.43 1.71
C LYS A 66 -11.50 -3.92 1.70
N ARG A 67 -11.22 -3.37 0.52
CA ARG A 67 -11.19 -1.94 0.24
C ARG A 67 -12.45 -1.55 -0.51
N ASP A 68 -13.31 -0.74 0.10
CA ASP A 68 -14.60 -0.34 -0.48
C ASP A 68 -15.42 -1.53 -1.01
N GLY A 69 -15.36 -2.65 -0.28
CA GLY A 69 -16.05 -3.90 -0.60
C GLY A 69 -15.32 -4.84 -1.55
N GLN A 70 -14.21 -4.42 -2.17
CA GLN A 70 -13.40 -5.24 -3.08
C GLN A 70 -12.22 -5.88 -2.35
N TRP A 71 -11.92 -7.14 -2.68
CA TRP A 71 -10.81 -7.86 -2.07
C TRP A 71 -9.47 -7.48 -2.69
N GLU A 72 -8.49 -7.22 -1.83
CA GLU A 72 -7.11 -6.96 -2.20
C GLU A 72 -6.18 -7.73 -1.26
N ALA A 73 -5.09 -8.27 -1.80
CA ALA A 73 -3.98 -8.82 -1.03
C ALA A 73 -2.71 -8.06 -1.37
N LYS A 74 -2.10 -7.43 -0.36
CA LYS A 74 -0.79 -6.78 -0.48
C LYS A 74 0.26 -7.72 0.09
N ILE A 75 1.18 -8.20 -0.74
CA ILE A 75 2.17 -9.22 -0.37
C ILE A 75 3.56 -8.62 -0.44
N ARG A 76 4.28 -8.65 0.68
CA ARG A 76 5.64 -8.12 0.77
C ARG A 76 6.62 -8.97 -0.03
N LYS A 77 7.42 -8.29 -0.84
CA LYS A 77 8.51 -8.88 -1.64
C LYS A 77 9.90 -8.41 -1.21
N GLY A 78 9.97 -7.43 -0.30
CA GLY A 78 11.19 -7.09 0.43
C GLY A 78 11.19 -5.68 1.01
N GLY A 79 12.40 -5.21 1.37
CA GLY A 79 12.62 -3.88 1.93
C GLY A 79 12.60 -3.85 3.47
N SER A 80 12.28 -2.69 4.06
CA SER A 80 12.01 -2.45 5.49
C SER A 80 10.55 -2.00 5.70
N PHE A 81 10.17 -1.51 6.89
CA PHE A 81 8.86 -0.91 7.13
C PHE A 81 8.68 0.42 6.38
N THR A 82 9.68 1.29 6.47
CA THR A 82 9.70 2.59 5.79
C THR A 82 9.89 2.43 4.28
N ASN A 83 10.65 1.42 3.88
CA ASN A 83 11.10 1.20 2.51
C ASN A 83 10.54 -0.11 1.99
N SER A 84 9.31 -0.13 1.50
CA SER A 84 8.61 -1.40 1.25
C SER A 84 8.43 -1.68 -0.24
N ARG A 85 8.44 -2.97 -0.60
CA ARG A 85 8.19 -3.45 -1.96
C ARG A 85 7.11 -4.53 -1.90
N PHE A 86 6.06 -4.38 -2.70
CA PHE A 86 4.87 -5.22 -2.67
C PHE A 86 4.44 -5.70 -4.05
N GLU A 87 3.85 -6.88 -4.06
CA GLU A 87 2.97 -7.35 -5.13
C GLU A 87 1.54 -7.27 -4.61
N GLU A 88 0.67 -6.57 -5.33
CA GLU A 88 -0.75 -6.50 -5.03
C GLU A 88 -1.57 -7.40 -5.96
N LEU A 89 -2.45 -8.20 -5.37
CA LEU A 89 -3.38 -9.10 -6.04
C LEU A 89 -4.81 -8.62 -5.78
N ASN A 90 -5.60 -8.50 -6.84
CA ASN A 90 -7.01 -8.09 -6.77
C ASN A 90 -7.97 -9.19 -7.27
N ASN A 91 -7.42 -10.28 -7.79
CA ASN A 91 -8.20 -11.42 -8.23
C ASN A 91 -8.48 -12.37 -7.06
N VAL A 92 -9.75 -12.69 -6.84
CA VAL A 92 -10.20 -13.54 -5.73
C VAL A 92 -9.58 -14.95 -5.75
N ASP A 93 -9.38 -15.55 -6.93
CA ASP A 93 -8.77 -16.89 -7.05
C ASP A 93 -7.30 -16.84 -6.61
N ASP A 94 -6.56 -15.80 -7.02
CA ASP A 94 -5.15 -15.64 -6.67
C ASP A 94 -4.98 -15.34 -5.17
N ILE A 95 -5.87 -14.52 -4.61
CA ILE A 95 -5.93 -14.24 -3.16
C ILE A 95 -6.21 -15.54 -2.40
N SER A 96 -7.21 -16.32 -2.82
CA SER A 96 -7.55 -17.60 -2.20
C SER A 96 -6.38 -18.58 -2.24
N ALA A 97 -5.74 -18.72 -3.41
CA ALA A 97 -4.57 -19.58 -3.58
C ALA A 97 -3.40 -19.16 -2.68
N TYR A 98 -3.17 -17.85 -2.49
CA TYR A 98 -2.18 -17.34 -1.56
C TYR A 98 -2.53 -17.69 -0.10
N ILE A 99 -3.76 -17.44 0.32
CA ILE A 99 -4.23 -17.71 1.69
C ILE A 99 -4.10 -19.20 2.00
N LYS A 100 -4.56 -20.07 1.12
CA LYS A 100 -4.48 -21.53 1.27
C LYS A 100 -3.04 -22.00 1.41
N ARG A 101 -2.13 -21.51 0.59
CA ARG A 101 -0.70 -21.86 0.68
C ARG A 101 -0.07 -21.43 2.00
N THR A 102 -0.44 -20.26 2.52
CA THR A 102 0.19 -19.68 3.70
C THR A 102 -0.42 -20.18 5.02
N THR A 103 -1.71 -20.47 5.04
CA THR A 103 -2.48 -20.78 6.27
C THR A 103 -3.05 -22.20 6.31
N ALA A 104 -2.99 -22.94 5.19
CA ALA A 104 -3.70 -24.21 4.97
C ALA A 104 -5.24 -24.12 5.02
N ILE A 105 -5.80 -22.91 5.14
CA ILE A 105 -7.25 -22.68 5.12
C ILE A 105 -7.74 -22.63 3.67
N ASP A 106 -8.77 -23.40 3.36
CA ASP A 106 -9.42 -23.43 2.06
C ASP A 106 -10.90 -23.08 2.23
N ASP A 107 -11.23 -21.81 2.06
CA ASP A 107 -12.60 -21.30 2.16
C ASP A 107 -12.81 -20.19 1.12
N THR A 108 -14.06 -19.79 0.92
CA THR A 108 -14.48 -18.88 -0.14
C THR A 108 -14.44 -17.42 0.29
N ALA A 109 -14.37 -16.50 -0.68
CA ALA A 109 -14.49 -15.06 -0.44
C ALA A 109 -15.79 -14.66 0.28
N ALA A 110 -16.89 -15.40 0.06
CA ALA A 110 -18.17 -15.19 0.73
C ALA A 110 -18.10 -15.43 2.24
N ARG A 111 -17.17 -16.29 2.68
CA ARG A 111 -16.87 -16.60 4.08
C ARG A 111 -15.56 -15.94 4.54
N ASN A 112 -15.15 -14.86 3.89
CA ASN A 112 -13.90 -14.14 4.15
C ASN A 112 -12.65 -15.03 4.14
N PHE A 113 -12.65 -16.08 3.31
CA PHE A 113 -11.57 -17.06 3.22
C PHE A 113 -11.25 -17.76 4.57
N GLY A 114 -12.23 -17.82 5.49
CA GLY A 114 -12.02 -18.40 6.83
C GLY A 114 -11.13 -17.55 7.75
N LEU A 115 -10.86 -16.30 7.36
CA LEU A 115 -10.08 -15.34 8.13
C LEU A 115 -10.95 -14.56 9.12
N ASP A 116 -10.33 -14.12 10.20
CA ASP A 116 -10.94 -13.30 11.24
C ASP A 116 -10.77 -11.82 10.90
N LEU A 117 -11.80 -11.00 11.15
CA LEU A 117 -11.72 -9.55 10.99
C LEU A 117 -10.87 -8.97 12.13
N ILE A 118 -9.77 -8.29 11.78
CA ILE A 118 -8.81 -7.77 12.76
C ILE A 118 -8.82 -6.23 12.89
N ALA A 119 -9.22 -5.50 11.86
CA ALA A 119 -9.30 -4.04 11.91
C ALA A 119 -10.31 -3.50 10.91
N VAL A 120 -10.99 -2.41 11.27
CA VAL A 120 -11.84 -1.63 10.37
C VAL A 120 -11.62 -0.15 10.65
N PHE A 121 -11.30 0.62 9.61
CA PHE A 121 -11.19 2.07 9.70
C PHE A 121 -11.39 2.72 8.34
N CYS A 122 -11.77 3.99 8.36
CA CYS A 122 -11.85 4.83 7.17
C CYS A 122 -10.57 5.68 7.06
N THR A 123 -10.09 5.86 5.83
CA THR A 123 -8.96 6.71 5.49
C THR A 123 -9.45 7.82 4.56
N THR A 124 -9.24 9.07 4.96
CA THR A 124 -9.31 10.22 4.05
C THR A 124 -7.94 10.35 3.38
N ARG A 125 -7.89 10.12 2.07
CA ARG A 125 -6.67 10.13 1.27
C ARG A 125 -6.63 11.38 0.41
N GLU A 126 -5.60 12.19 0.61
CA GLU A 126 -5.19 13.21 -0.35
C GLU A 126 -4.07 12.64 -1.23
N SER A 127 -4.10 12.91 -2.52
CA SER A 127 -3.12 12.35 -3.46
C SER A 127 -2.67 13.36 -4.50
N TRP A 128 -1.43 13.20 -4.93
CA TRP A 128 -0.82 13.96 -6.01
C TRP A 128 -0.02 13.04 -6.92
N ILE A 129 0.01 13.36 -8.21
CA ILE A 129 0.97 12.80 -9.16
C ILE A 129 2.07 13.84 -9.36
N ALA A 130 3.30 13.51 -8.97
CA ALA A 130 4.48 14.34 -9.09
C ALA A 130 5.42 13.75 -10.15
N ASP A 131 6.02 14.64 -10.95
CA ASP A 131 6.91 14.27 -12.05
C ASP A 131 6.31 13.18 -12.96
N ASP A 132 5.01 13.28 -13.19
CA ASP A 132 4.17 12.43 -14.05
C ASP A 132 4.04 10.95 -13.65
N GLU A 133 4.69 10.50 -12.57
CA GLU A 133 4.70 9.09 -12.20
C GLU A 133 4.70 8.78 -10.69
N PHE A 134 5.18 9.70 -9.85
CA PHE A 134 5.27 9.45 -8.41
C PHE A 134 3.96 9.82 -7.74
N HIS A 135 3.33 8.83 -7.11
CA HIS A 135 2.14 9.05 -6.32
C HIS A 135 2.55 9.48 -4.91
N ILE A 136 2.28 10.74 -4.57
CA ILE A 136 2.42 11.21 -3.19
C ILE A 136 1.05 11.10 -2.55
N VAL A 137 0.94 10.37 -1.45
CA VAL A 137 -0.30 10.22 -0.69
C VAL A 137 -0.13 10.73 0.73
N LEU A 138 -1.17 11.37 1.26
CA LEU A 138 -1.29 11.69 2.68
C LEU A 138 -2.61 11.10 3.18
N ASP A 139 -2.47 10.14 4.08
CA ASP A 139 -3.60 9.40 4.61
C ASP A 139 -3.88 9.84 6.04
N THR A 140 -5.13 10.21 6.28
CA THR A 140 -5.64 10.54 7.62
C THR A 140 -6.74 9.54 7.98
N MET A 141 -6.52 8.76 9.03
CA MET A 141 -7.51 7.80 9.50
C MET A 141 -8.57 8.47 10.36
N ASP A 142 -9.77 7.89 10.41
CA ASP A 142 -10.89 8.32 11.26
C ASP A 142 -10.60 8.28 12.78
N PHE A 143 -9.47 7.70 13.16
CA PHE A 143 -8.97 7.67 14.53
C PHE A 143 -7.83 8.67 14.81
N GLY A 144 -7.61 9.63 13.92
CA GLY A 144 -6.70 10.76 14.12
C GLY A 144 -5.23 10.47 13.84
N HIS A 145 -4.88 9.29 13.34
CA HIS A 145 -3.52 8.99 12.88
C HIS A 145 -3.32 9.49 11.44
N GLN A 146 -2.10 9.90 11.14
CA GLN A 146 -1.71 10.33 9.79
C GLN A 146 -0.39 9.66 9.37
N VAL A 147 -0.30 9.29 8.10
CA VAL A 147 0.93 8.80 7.47
C VAL A 147 0.95 9.22 6.00
N GLY A 148 2.10 9.63 5.51
CA GLY A 148 2.30 9.90 4.09
C GLY A 148 3.16 8.84 3.43
N GLU A 149 2.95 8.62 2.14
CA GLU A 149 3.71 7.64 1.35
C GLU A 149 4.06 8.26 0.00
N VAL A 150 5.26 8.00 -0.50
CA VAL A 150 5.61 8.20 -1.92
C VAL A 150 5.65 6.82 -2.54
N GLU A 151 4.78 6.59 -3.51
CA GLU A 151 4.53 5.32 -4.16
C GLU A 151 4.91 5.43 -5.65
N LEU A 152 5.51 4.36 -6.16
CA LEU A 152 5.66 4.12 -7.59
C LEU A 152 5.05 2.76 -7.89
N GLN A 153 4.17 2.70 -8.88
CA GLN A 153 3.46 1.49 -9.26
C GLN A 153 3.77 1.09 -10.70
N LYS A 154 3.82 -0.21 -10.97
CA LYS A 154 3.94 -0.76 -12.32
C LYS A 154 3.02 -1.97 -12.47
N SER A 155 2.08 -1.86 -13.41
CA SER A 155 1.24 -2.99 -13.82
C SER A 155 2.02 -3.90 -14.75
N LEU A 156 2.08 -5.19 -14.43
CA LEU A 156 2.66 -6.21 -15.30
C LEU A 156 1.53 -7.01 -15.94
N ALA A 157 1.54 -7.06 -17.28
CA ALA A 157 0.64 -7.90 -18.06
C ALA A 157 1.38 -9.18 -18.49
N GLY A 158 0.76 -10.33 -18.24
CA GLY A 158 1.29 -11.64 -18.62
C GLY A 158 2.24 -12.26 -17.59
N GLU A 159 2.82 -13.40 -17.93
CA GLU A 159 3.71 -14.15 -17.05
C GLU A 159 5.07 -13.45 -16.96
N SER A 160 5.30 -12.75 -15.85
CA SER A 160 6.62 -12.24 -15.48
C SER A 160 7.23 -13.16 -14.43
N THR A 161 8.50 -13.53 -14.61
CA THR A 161 9.22 -14.34 -13.63
C THR A 161 9.45 -13.56 -12.35
N ASP A 162 9.60 -14.27 -11.22
CA ASP A 162 9.89 -13.63 -9.93
C ASP A 162 11.18 -12.80 -9.98
N GLN A 163 12.18 -13.24 -10.75
CA GLN A 163 13.42 -12.49 -10.93
C GLN A 163 13.19 -11.15 -11.64
N GLN A 164 12.43 -11.14 -12.74
CA GLN A 164 12.07 -9.91 -13.44
C GLN A 164 11.30 -8.94 -12.54
N LYS A 165 10.37 -9.45 -11.75
CA LYS A 165 9.62 -8.64 -10.77
C LYS A 165 10.57 -8.02 -9.73
N GLN A 166 11.53 -8.78 -9.22
CA GLN A 166 12.49 -8.31 -8.23
C GLN A 166 13.44 -7.24 -8.77
N ASP A 167 13.93 -7.41 -9.99
CA ASP A 167 14.83 -6.44 -10.63
C ASP A 167 14.09 -5.14 -10.94
N GLU A 168 12.85 -5.22 -11.42
CA GLU A 168 11.99 -4.06 -11.62
C GLU A 168 11.71 -3.32 -10.31
N MET A 169 11.33 -4.03 -9.25
CA MET A 169 11.13 -3.42 -7.92
C MET A 169 12.40 -2.77 -7.38
N ARG A 170 13.60 -3.30 -7.69
CA ARG A 170 14.87 -2.68 -7.30
C ARG A 170 15.10 -1.36 -8.03
N ALA A 171 14.87 -1.33 -9.34
CA ALA A 171 14.98 -0.11 -10.12
C ALA A 171 13.96 0.95 -9.65
N MET A 172 12.72 0.54 -9.36
CA MET A 172 11.70 1.43 -8.77
C MET A 172 12.14 1.98 -7.40
N ASP A 173 12.74 1.14 -6.55
CA ASP A 173 13.23 1.51 -5.22
C ASP A 173 14.29 2.62 -5.27
N GLU A 174 15.27 2.49 -6.16
CA GLU A 174 16.31 3.49 -6.38
C GLU A 174 15.73 4.83 -6.87
N ARG A 175 14.72 4.78 -7.73
CA ARG A 175 14.03 5.96 -8.25
C ARG A 175 13.23 6.69 -7.17
N VAL A 176 12.47 5.97 -6.36
CA VAL A 176 11.73 6.59 -5.23
C VAL A 176 12.72 7.19 -4.22
N ALA A 177 13.83 6.52 -3.94
CA ALA A 177 14.87 7.05 -3.07
C ALA A 177 15.49 8.35 -3.63
N ALA A 178 15.82 8.37 -4.92
CA ALA A 178 16.35 9.56 -5.60
C ALA A 178 15.32 10.71 -5.60
N PHE A 179 14.04 10.41 -5.84
CA PHE A 179 12.94 11.37 -5.81
C PHE A 179 12.80 12.02 -4.42
N MET A 180 12.71 11.21 -3.36
CA MET A 180 12.61 11.73 -2.00
C MET A 180 13.85 12.53 -1.58
N LYS A 181 15.05 12.14 -2.03
CA LYS A 181 16.28 12.90 -1.79
C LYS A 181 16.24 14.26 -2.49
N THR A 182 15.79 14.28 -3.74
CA THR A 182 15.72 15.49 -4.58
C THR A 182 14.72 16.49 -4.01
N TYR A 183 13.56 16.00 -3.56
CA TYR A 183 12.47 16.81 -3.03
C TYR A 183 12.36 16.71 -1.50
N ALA A 184 13.49 16.54 -0.80
CA ALA A 184 13.52 16.37 0.65
C ALA A 184 12.84 17.52 1.41
N TRP A 185 12.76 18.72 0.82
CA TRP A 185 12.05 19.88 1.37
C TRP A 185 10.55 19.63 1.59
N ALA A 186 9.95 18.65 0.90
CA ALA A 186 8.52 18.36 0.99
C ALA A 186 8.15 17.42 2.15
N PHE A 187 9.08 16.61 2.66
CA PHE A 187 8.79 15.49 3.56
C PHE A 187 9.43 15.69 4.93
N SER A 188 8.66 15.57 6.01
CA SER A 188 9.18 15.74 7.37
C SER A 188 10.10 14.58 7.75
N ALA A 189 11.22 14.89 8.43
CA ALA A 189 12.06 13.87 9.05
C ALA A 189 11.36 13.16 10.23
N GLY A 190 11.78 11.93 10.50
CA GLY A 190 11.29 11.12 11.62
C GLY A 190 10.83 9.73 11.20
N GLN A 191 10.47 8.90 12.18
CA GLN A 191 9.98 7.55 11.93
C GLN A 191 8.46 7.59 11.69
N PRO A 192 7.97 7.22 10.49
CA PRO A 192 6.55 7.07 10.25
C PRO A 192 5.99 5.88 11.05
N LYS A 193 4.69 5.90 11.31
CA LYS A 193 3.97 4.78 11.93
C LYS A 193 2.86 4.32 10.99
N GLY A 194 2.73 3.00 10.86
CA GLY A 194 1.80 2.39 9.92
C GLY A 194 0.37 2.42 10.44
N LYS A 195 -0.58 2.36 9.50
CA LYS A 195 -2.03 2.43 9.75
C LYS A 195 -2.48 1.38 10.78
N LEU A 196 -2.17 0.10 10.51
CA LEU A 196 -2.54 -1.01 11.39
C LEU A 196 -1.84 -0.97 12.74
N THR A 197 -0.55 -0.60 12.77
CA THR A 197 0.19 -0.45 14.03
C THR A 197 -0.47 0.60 14.93
N ALA A 198 -0.80 1.77 14.38
CA ALA A 198 -1.47 2.84 15.11
C ALA A 198 -2.88 2.43 15.58
N TYR A 199 -3.61 1.70 14.73
CA TYR A 199 -4.94 1.16 15.06
C TYR A 199 -4.89 0.23 16.29
N PHE A 200 -4.00 -0.77 16.28
CA PHE A 200 -3.89 -1.72 17.40
C PHE A 200 -3.35 -1.07 18.68
N GLU A 201 -2.46 -0.10 18.58
CA GLU A 201 -2.03 0.69 19.74
C GLU A 201 -3.15 1.52 20.36
N ARG A 202 -4.06 2.05 19.54
CA ARG A 202 -5.27 2.71 20.05
C ARG A 202 -6.16 1.70 20.76
N GLN A 203 -6.50 0.58 20.13
CA GLN A 203 -7.38 -0.43 20.73
C GLN A 203 -6.85 -0.94 22.09
N ARG A 204 -5.54 -1.15 22.22
CA ARG A 204 -4.93 -1.54 23.49
C ARG A 204 -5.06 -0.48 24.59
N ARG A 205 -5.01 0.81 24.23
CA ARG A 205 -5.21 1.91 25.18
C ARG A 205 -6.66 2.03 25.61
N ASP A 206 -7.60 1.81 24.70
CA ASP A 206 -9.03 1.90 24.99
C ASP A 206 -9.56 0.70 25.81
N SER A 207 -8.79 -0.40 25.85
CA SER A 207 -9.11 -1.63 26.60
C SER A 207 -8.40 -1.72 27.96
N ALA A 208 -7.55 -0.75 28.30
CA ALA A 208 -6.80 -0.66 29.55
C ALA A 208 -7.46 0.33 30.51
#